data_AF-A0A960PSX5-F1
#
_entry.id   AF-A0A960PSX5-F1
#
_cell.length_a   1.000
_cell.length_b   1.000
_cell.length_c   1.000
_cell.angle_alpha   90.00
_cell.angle_beta   90.00
_cell.angle_gamma   90.00
#
_symmetry.space_group_name_H-M   'P 1'
#
loop_
_entity.id
_entity.type
_entity.pdbx_description
1 polymer ?
#
loop_
_entity_poly.entity_id
_entity_poly.type
_entity_poly.pdbx_seq_one_letter_code
_entity_poly.pdbx_strand_id
1 'polypeptide(L)'
;MGTVAPDLADRLALVGASAEIEAERAIQRVRGWCLALALIQTALYPGNYWYLAWGAMALLVLNWLWVRWALRSDDGPRLAFVGVVAMSVDTLAVVMIMSNLMTSPDDPVQLLPLALALEAAVRWARPGGIVGGVAGGLLVTGWSWGTHAGNGLDFSFGYAAFRFGVVALLGGIVGNAVRDSRQQRRAAEAVFQASRDLMATLTFDGALVSANPACSEVLGYTPEELMEA
;
A
#
# COMPACT_ATOMS: atom_id res chain seq x y z
N MET A 1 10.84 -40.02 10.74
CA MET A 1 9.82 -39.32 11.54
C MET A 1 9.05 -38.47 10.54
N GLY A 2 7.91 -38.98 10.04
CA GLY A 2 7.21 -38.36 8.90
C GLY A 2 6.64 -37.01 9.32
N THR A 3 7.10 -35.94 8.70
CA THR A 3 6.46 -34.63 8.80
C THR A 3 5.06 -34.77 8.22
N VAL A 4 4.02 -34.73 9.06
CA VAL A 4 2.63 -34.67 8.61
C VAL A 4 2.53 -33.45 7.71
N ALA A 5 2.20 -33.68 6.44
CA ALA A 5 2.07 -32.58 5.48
C ALA A 5 1.04 -31.58 6.03
N PRO A 6 1.34 -30.27 6.04
CA PRO A 6 0.46 -29.27 6.62
C PRO A 6 -0.93 -29.34 5.98
N ASP A 7 -1.97 -29.07 6.76
CA ASP A 7 -3.35 -29.07 6.25
C ASP A 7 -3.52 -27.97 5.18
N LEU A 8 -4.55 -28.08 4.33
CA LEU A 8 -4.84 -27.07 3.30
C LEU A 8 -4.98 -25.67 3.92
N ALA A 9 -5.59 -25.58 5.09
CA ALA A 9 -5.73 -24.33 5.83
C ALA A 9 -4.36 -23.71 6.19
N ASP A 10 -3.42 -24.51 6.66
CA ASP A 10 -2.07 -24.05 7.02
C ASP A 10 -1.29 -23.60 5.79
N ARG A 11 -1.41 -24.32 4.67
CA ARG A 11 -0.76 -23.94 3.40
C ARG A 11 -1.29 -22.61 2.87
N LEU A 12 -2.61 -22.44 2.85
CA LEU A 12 -3.23 -21.19 2.43
C LEU A 12 -2.86 -20.03 3.36
N ALA A 13 -2.71 -20.28 4.66
CA ALA A 13 -2.24 -19.28 5.61
C ALA A 13 -0.78 -18.86 5.33
N LEU A 14 0.11 -19.81 5.03
CA LEU A 14 1.51 -19.54 4.68
C LEU A 14 1.64 -18.74 3.38
N VAL A 15 0.91 -19.13 2.33
CA VAL A 15 0.87 -18.39 1.04
C VAL A 15 0.26 -16.99 1.22
N GLY A 16 -0.76 -16.87 2.08
CA GLY A 16 -1.34 -15.58 2.44
C GLY A 16 -0.34 -14.65 3.13
N ALA A 17 0.40 -15.15 4.12
CA ALA A 17 1.38 -14.38 4.87
C ALA A 17 2.55 -13.89 3.99
N SER A 18 3.05 -14.75 3.09
CA SER A 18 4.13 -14.36 2.16
C SER A 18 3.66 -13.28 1.18
N ALA A 19 2.44 -13.38 0.66
CA ALA A 19 1.85 -12.39 -0.24
C ALA A 19 1.66 -11.02 0.43
N GLU A 20 1.30 -11.00 1.72
CA GLU A 20 1.15 -9.74 2.48
C GLU A 20 2.50 -9.04 2.70
N ILE A 21 3.56 -9.79 3.02
CA ILE A 21 4.92 -9.26 3.15
C ILE A 21 5.42 -8.70 1.81
N GLU A 22 5.15 -9.41 0.71
CA GLU A 22 5.53 -8.97 -0.63
C GLU A 22 4.83 -7.66 -1.02
N ALA A 23 3.53 -7.56 -0.73
CA ALA A 23 2.76 -6.33 -0.95
C ALA A 23 3.34 -5.14 -0.16
N GLU A 24 3.69 -5.34 1.12
CA GLU A 24 4.27 -4.27 1.95
C GLU A 24 5.67 -3.86 1.45
N ARG A 25 6.49 -4.81 0.96
CA ARG A 25 7.77 -4.51 0.30
C ARG A 25 7.59 -3.71 -0.99
N ALA A 26 6.56 -4.00 -1.77
CA ALA A 26 6.24 -3.23 -2.97
C ALA A 26 5.84 -1.78 -2.62
N ILE A 27 5.00 -1.59 -1.61
CA ILE A 27 4.63 -0.27 -1.08
C ILE A 27 5.89 0.51 -0.66
N GLN A 28 6.81 -0.14 0.07
CA GLN A 28 8.06 0.49 0.50
C GLN A 28 8.97 0.93 -0.65
N ARG A 29 8.99 0.18 -1.75
CA ARG A 29 9.76 0.55 -2.95
C ARG A 29 9.21 1.83 -3.59
N VAL A 30 7.89 1.92 -3.72
CA VAL A 30 7.21 3.12 -4.26
C VAL A 30 7.46 4.32 -3.34
N ARG A 31 7.32 4.14 -2.02
CA ARG A 31 7.59 5.19 -1.03
C ARG A 31 9.01 5.72 -1.09
N GLY A 32 10.01 4.86 -1.31
CA GLY A 32 11.40 5.29 -1.49
C GLY A 32 11.59 6.26 -2.66
N TRP A 33 10.92 6.00 -3.79
CA TRP A 33 10.93 6.91 -4.94
C TRP A 33 10.19 8.22 -4.64
N CYS A 34 9.01 8.15 -4.02
CA CYS A 34 8.27 9.34 -3.61
C CYS A 34 9.09 10.21 -2.64
N LEU A 35 9.79 9.60 -1.69
CA LEU A 35 10.66 10.29 -0.74
C LEU A 35 11.84 10.98 -1.44
N ALA A 36 12.49 10.31 -2.39
CA ALA A 36 13.57 10.91 -3.16
C ALA A 36 13.09 12.13 -3.94
N LEU A 37 11.94 12.03 -4.62
CA LEU A 37 11.32 13.16 -5.33
C LEU A 37 10.94 14.28 -4.37
N ALA A 38 10.33 13.96 -3.23
CA ALA A 38 9.93 14.94 -2.22
C ALA A 38 11.14 15.69 -1.64
N LEU A 39 12.26 15.00 -1.37
CA LEU A 39 13.51 15.62 -0.92
C LEU A 39 14.06 16.60 -1.95
N ILE A 40 14.09 16.21 -3.22
CA ILE A 40 14.55 17.08 -4.32
C ILE A 40 13.64 18.31 -4.44
N GLN A 41 12.32 18.09 -4.48
CA GLN A 41 11.35 19.19 -4.58
C GLN A 41 11.44 20.14 -3.38
N THR A 42 11.61 19.61 -2.16
CA THR A 42 11.74 20.41 -0.94
C THR A 42 13.04 21.22 -0.93
N ALA A 43 14.14 20.67 -1.46
CA ALA A 43 15.40 21.40 -1.58
C ALA A 43 15.31 22.56 -2.59
N LEU A 44 14.55 22.37 -3.68
CA LEU A 44 14.31 23.41 -4.69
C LEU A 44 13.28 24.45 -4.23
N TYR A 45 12.25 24.03 -3.49
CA TYR A 45 11.14 24.86 -3.05
C TYR A 45 10.71 24.49 -1.62
N PRO A 46 11.36 25.06 -0.59
CA PRO A 46 11.11 24.70 0.81
C PRO A 46 9.80 25.25 1.38
N GLY A 47 9.04 26.05 0.63
CA GLY A 47 7.79 26.66 1.09
C GLY A 47 8.00 27.80 2.09
N ASN A 48 6.97 28.13 2.87
CA ASN A 48 6.96 29.29 3.76
C ASN A 48 7.81 29.10 5.03
N TYR A 49 7.77 27.89 5.58
CA TYR A 49 8.35 27.54 6.87
C TYR A 49 9.34 26.39 6.70
N TRP A 50 10.62 26.73 6.72
CA TRP A 50 11.71 25.78 6.52
C TRP A 50 11.65 24.57 7.47
N TYR A 51 11.24 24.77 8.72
CA TYR A 51 11.15 23.72 9.73
C TYR A 51 10.01 22.73 9.47
N LEU A 52 8.91 23.15 8.85
CA LEU A 52 7.83 22.23 8.45
C LEU A 52 8.27 21.38 7.26
N ALA A 53 8.93 21.99 6.28
CA ALA A 53 9.49 21.28 5.12
C ALA A 53 10.50 20.20 5.53
N TRP A 54 11.58 20.59 6.21
CA TRP A 54 12.62 19.65 6.61
C TRP A 54 12.17 18.70 7.73
N GLY A 55 11.27 19.15 8.61
CA GLY A 55 10.63 18.29 9.60
C GLY A 55 9.81 17.17 8.97
N ALA A 56 9.00 17.47 7.94
CA ALA A 56 8.24 16.46 7.20
C ALA A 56 9.18 15.48 6.48
N MET A 57 10.26 15.97 5.85
CA MET A 57 11.24 15.10 5.20
C MET A 57 11.95 14.19 6.19
N ALA A 58 12.39 14.71 7.33
CA ALA A 58 13.01 13.90 8.39
C ALA A 58 12.05 12.82 8.89
N LEU A 59 10.77 13.16 9.09
CA LEU A 59 9.73 12.25 9.51
C LEU A 59 9.49 11.12 8.49
N LEU A 60 9.44 11.45 7.19
CA LEU A 60 9.31 10.46 6.11
C LEU A 60 10.55 9.57 5.99
N VAL A 61 11.77 10.12 6.11
CA VAL A 61 13.02 9.33 6.11
C VAL A 61 13.05 8.35 7.28
N LEU A 62 12.74 8.83 8.49
CA LEU A 62 12.70 8.00 9.68
C LEU A 62 11.64 6.90 9.57
N ASN A 63 10.44 7.23 9.05
CA ASN A 63 9.39 6.26 8.79
C ASN A 63 9.87 5.16 7.82
N TRP A 64 10.47 5.58 6.71
CA TRP A 64 10.97 4.68 5.68
C TRP A 64 12.05 3.73 6.20
N LEU A 65 13.01 4.25 6.99
CA LEU A 65 14.03 3.44 7.65
C LEU A 65 13.44 2.47 8.68
N TRP A 66 12.49 2.95 9.49
CA TRP A 66 11.86 2.14 10.53
C TRP A 66 11.06 0.98 9.93
N VAL A 67 10.22 1.23 8.92
CA VAL A 67 9.45 0.15 8.27
C VAL A 67 10.39 -0.84 7.58
N ARG A 68 11.44 -0.34 6.90
CA ARG A 68 12.45 -1.23 6.28
C ARG A 68 13.15 -2.11 7.30
N TRP A 69 13.40 -1.60 8.50
CA TRP A 69 13.95 -2.38 9.60
C TRP A 69 12.93 -3.36 10.18
N ALA A 70 11.68 -2.93 10.41
CA ALA A 70 10.61 -3.76 10.97
C ALA A 70 10.26 -4.96 10.06
N LEU A 71 10.40 -4.81 8.74
CA LEU A 71 10.19 -5.88 7.75
C LEU A 71 11.34 -6.91 7.67
N ARG A 72 12.44 -6.73 8.43
CA ARG A 72 13.55 -7.71 8.47
C ARG A 72 13.30 -8.87 9.45
N SER A 73 12.37 -8.72 10.37
CA SER A 73 12.02 -9.75 11.36
C SER A 73 10.76 -10.52 10.93
N ASP A 74 10.85 -11.85 10.84
CA ASP A 74 9.81 -12.78 10.35
C ASP A 74 8.57 -12.94 11.27
N ASP A 75 8.36 -12.04 12.23
CA ASP A 75 7.23 -12.12 13.17
C ASP A 75 5.94 -11.56 12.55
N GLY A 76 5.13 -12.45 11.95
CA GLY A 76 3.88 -12.15 11.23
C GLY A 76 2.90 -11.13 11.85
N PRO A 77 2.47 -11.22 13.12
CA PRO A 77 1.43 -10.34 13.69
C PRO A 77 1.82 -8.85 13.77
N ARG A 78 3.07 -8.49 13.42
CA ARG A 78 3.54 -7.09 13.36
C ARG A 78 3.11 -6.36 12.10
N LEU A 79 2.76 -7.03 10.99
CA LEU A 79 2.60 -6.36 9.70
C LEU A 79 1.45 -5.32 9.68
N ALA A 80 0.30 -5.68 10.25
CA ALA A 80 -0.84 -4.75 10.36
C ALA A 80 -0.51 -3.54 11.23
N PHE A 81 0.21 -3.74 12.34
CA PHE A 81 0.66 -2.67 13.23
C PHE A 81 1.67 -1.74 12.52
N VAL A 82 2.66 -2.32 11.84
CA VAL A 82 3.63 -1.58 11.03
C VAL A 82 2.91 -0.72 10.00
N GLY A 83 1.90 -1.27 9.32
CA GLY A 83 1.09 -0.54 8.37
C GLY A 83 0.30 0.64 8.98
N VAL A 84 -0.28 0.48 10.16
CA VAL A 84 -1.02 1.57 10.84
C VAL A 84 -0.08 2.69 11.26
N VAL A 85 1.06 2.35 11.86
CA VAL A 85 2.08 3.32 12.27
C VAL A 85 2.60 4.07 11.04
N ALA A 86 2.98 3.33 10.00
CA ALA A 86 3.50 3.90 8.76
C ALA A 86 2.51 4.92 8.16
N MET A 87 1.23 4.53 8.02
CA MET A 87 0.18 5.39 7.48
C MET A 87 -0.05 6.66 8.30
N SER A 88 -0.01 6.53 9.63
CA SER A 88 -0.23 7.65 10.54
C SER A 88 0.90 8.68 10.44
N VAL A 89 2.15 8.20 10.33
CA VAL A 89 3.33 9.03 10.13
C VAL A 89 3.30 9.73 8.76
N ASP A 90 2.90 9.04 7.68
CA ASP A 90 2.78 9.67 6.36
C ASP A 90 1.65 10.71 6.31
N THR A 91 0.53 10.43 7.00
CA THR A 91 -0.57 11.39 7.14
C THR A 91 -0.09 12.66 7.84
N LEU A 92 0.67 12.53 8.93
CA LEU A 92 1.26 13.66 9.64
C LEU A 92 2.22 14.46 8.76
N ALA A 93 3.09 13.78 8.00
CA ALA A 93 3.99 14.43 7.05
C ALA A 93 3.22 15.23 5.99
N VAL A 94 2.16 14.65 5.41
CA VAL A 94 1.30 15.34 4.44
C VAL A 94 0.63 16.56 5.06
N VAL A 95 0.09 16.47 6.28
CA VAL A 95 -0.47 17.62 7.00
C VAL A 95 0.58 18.72 7.18
N MET A 96 1.81 18.37 7.56
CA MET A 96 2.91 19.33 7.71
C MET A 96 3.25 20.02 6.38
N ILE A 97 3.38 19.25 5.29
CA ILE A 97 3.67 19.79 3.95
C ILE A 97 2.55 20.71 3.49
N MET A 98 1.30 20.29 3.64
CA MET A 98 0.13 21.10 3.27
C MET A 98 0.04 22.37 4.12
N SER A 99 0.32 22.30 5.43
CA SER A 99 0.34 23.49 6.29
C SER A 99 1.47 24.46 5.92
N ASN A 100 2.58 23.94 5.38
CA ASN A 100 3.70 24.74 4.91
C ASN A 100 3.38 25.50 3.60
N LEU A 101 2.56 24.89 2.75
CA LEU A 101 2.19 25.40 1.43
C LEU A 101 0.74 25.88 1.48
N MET A 102 0.50 27.11 1.93
CA MET A 102 -0.86 27.71 1.99
C MET A 102 -1.00 29.00 1.17
N THR A 103 -0.01 29.29 0.33
CA THR A 103 0.07 30.54 -0.44
C THR A 103 -0.81 30.56 -1.69
N SER A 104 -1.10 29.40 -2.28
CA SER A 104 -1.84 29.32 -3.54
C SER A 104 -2.81 28.12 -3.52
N PRO A 105 -4.11 28.33 -3.77
CA PRO A 105 -5.09 27.24 -3.77
C PRO A 105 -4.92 26.19 -4.88
N ASP A 106 -4.18 26.55 -5.92
CA ASP A 106 -3.92 25.72 -7.11
C ASP A 106 -2.63 24.90 -7.00
N ASP A 107 -1.97 24.93 -5.84
CA ASP A 107 -0.75 24.17 -5.59
C ASP A 107 -0.99 22.66 -5.82
N PRO A 108 -0.12 21.95 -6.57
CA PRO A 108 -0.22 20.51 -6.78
C PRO A 108 -0.19 19.68 -5.49
N VAL A 109 0.14 20.25 -4.33
CA VAL A 109 0.08 19.59 -3.01
C VAL A 109 -1.29 18.95 -2.70
N GLN A 110 -2.35 19.41 -3.37
CA GLN A 110 -3.69 18.81 -3.34
C GLN A 110 -3.76 17.34 -3.77
N LEU A 111 -2.73 16.80 -4.44
CA LEU A 111 -2.65 15.39 -4.83
C LEU A 111 -2.16 14.47 -3.69
N LEU A 112 -1.51 15.02 -2.66
CA LEU A 112 -0.99 14.23 -1.53
C LEU A 112 -2.09 13.47 -0.76
N PRO A 113 -3.27 14.07 -0.46
CA PRO A 113 -4.34 13.35 0.22
C PRO A 113 -4.94 12.23 -0.63
N LEU A 114 -4.90 12.37 -1.96
CA LEU A 114 -5.27 11.28 -2.88
C LEU A 114 -4.25 10.14 -2.79
N ALA A 115 -2.95 10.45 -2.77
CA ALA A 115 -1.92 9.43 -2.60
C ALA A 115 -2.10 8.63 -1.28
N LEU A 116 -2.45 9.32 -0.18
CA LEU A 116 -2.80 8.66 1.09
C LEU A 116 -4.01 7.74 0.95
N ALA A 117 -5.08 8.21 0.29
CA ALA A 117 -6.27 7.39 0.07
C ALA A 117 -5.98 6.13 -0.75
N LEU A 118 -5.16 6.26 -1.80
CA LEU A 118 -4.71 5.13 -2.63
C LEU A 118 -3.83 4.17 -1.84
N GLU A 119 -2.93 4.68 -1.00
CA GLU A 119 -2.10 3.83 -0.16
C GLU A 119 -2.95 3.02 0.83
N ALA A 120 -3.91 3.66 1.50
CA ALA A 120 -4.84 2.98 2.39
C ALA A 120 -5.65 1.91 1.65
N ALA A 121 -6.10 2.20 0.42
CA ALA A 121 -6.79 1.26 -0.44
C ALA A 121 -5.90 0.05 -0.81
N VAL A 122 -4.62 0.27 -1.14
CA VAL A 122 -3.69 -0.81 -1.45
C VAL A 122 -3.39 -1.66 -0.23
N ARG A 123 -3.27 -1.06 0.96
CA ARG A 123 -2.92 -1.78 2.20
C ARG A 123 -4.10 -2.59 2.72
N TRP A 124 -5.26 -1.97 2.87
CA TRP A 124 -6.45 -2.57 3.49
C TRP A 124 -7.63 -2.82 2.54
N ALA A 125 -7.41 -2.77 1.22
CA ALA A 125 -8.47 -2.98 0.22
C ALA A 125 -9.67 -2.05 0.43
N ARG A 126 -10.89 -2.58 0.39
CA ARG A 126 -12.14 -1.81 0.48
C ARG A 126 -12.28 -0.94 1.75
N PRO A 127 -12.09 -1.44 2.99
CA PRO A 127 -12.19 -0.58 4.17
C PRO A 127 -11.13 0.52 4.17
N GLY A 128 -9.91 0.22 3.72
CA GLY A 128 -8.85 1.23 3.56
C GLY A 128 -9.18 2.29 2.53
N GLY A 129 -9.75 1.90 1.39
CA GLY A 129 -10.14 2.83 0.33
C GLY A 129 -11.30 3.74 0.71
N ILE A 130 -12.28 3.24 1.47
CA ILE A 130 -13.40 4.05 1.96
C ILE A 130 -12.91 5.02 3.05
N VAL A 131 -12.24 4.51 4.08
CA VAL A 131 -11.76 5.34 5.20
C VAL A 131 -10.72 6.34 4.71
N GLY A 132 -9.74 5.89 3.92
CA GLY A 132 -8.70 6.72 3.34
C GLY A 132 -9.27 7.74 2.34
N GLY A 133 -10.24 7.37 1.53
CA GLY A 133 -10.92 8.28 0.60
C GLY A 133 -11.68 9.38 1.31
N VAL A 134 -12.44 9.05 2.36
CA VAL A 134 -13.16 10.05 3.17
C VAL A 134 -12.19 10.94 3.94
N ALA A 135 -11.20 10.36 4.63
CA ALA A 135 -10.23 11.13 5.40
C ALA A 135 -9.38 12.03 4.50
N GLY A 136 -8.88 11.51 3.37
CA GLY A 136 -8.15 12.30 2.37
C GLY A 136 -9.01 13.39 1.74
N GLY A 137 -10.28 13.10 1.44
CA GLY A 137 -11.25 14.08 0.96
C GLY A 137 -11.49 15.22 1.96
N LEU A 138 -11.67 14.89 3.24
CA LEU A 138 -11.82 15.91 4.29
C LEU A 138 -10.55 16.74 4.45
N LEU A 139 -9.38 16.11 4.37
CA LEU A 139 -8.09 16.77 4.53
C LEU A 139 -7.79 17.74 3.38
N VAL A 140 -8.03 17.34 2.12
CA VAL A 140 -7.88 18.25 0.97
C VAL A 140 -8.89 19.40 1.04
N THR A 141 -10.14 19.13 1.37
CA THR A 141 -11.18 20.17 1.47
C THR A 141 -10.92 21.14 2.62
N GLY A 142 -10.49 20.64 3.77
CA GLY A 142 -10.13 21.46 4.93
C GLY A 142 -8.94 22.36 4.64
N TRP A 143 -7.89 21.83 4.01
CA TRP A 143 -6.77 22.66 3.55
C TRP A 143 -7.21 23.70 2.51
N SER A 144 -8.05 23.31 1.55
CA SER A 144 -8.57 24.21 0.51
C SER A 144 -9.32 25.40 1.11
N TRP A 145 -10.16 25.12 2.12
CA TRP A 145 -10.88 26.17 2.82
C TRP A 145 -9.92 27.08 3.58
N GLY A 146 -8.95 26.50 4.30
CA GLY A 146 -7.93 27.26 5.03
C GLY A 146 -7.10 28.18 4.13
N THR A 147 -6.72 27.72 2.93
CA THR A 147 -6.01 28.54 1.95
C THR A 147 -6.87 29.66 1.40
N HIS A 148 -8.14 29.41 1.05
CA HIS A 148 -9.02 30.48 0.57
C HIS A 148 -9.28 31.53 1.65
N ALA A 149 -9.60 31.09 2.87
CA ALA A 149 -9.83 31.98 4.00
C ALA A 149 -8.59 32.83 4.33
N GLY A 150 -7.40 32.22 4.33
CA GLY A 150 -6.13 32.92 4.59
C GLY A 150 -5.74 33.93 3.52
N ASN A 151 -6.17 33.73 2.28
CA ASN A 151 -5.88 34.61 1.14
C ASN A 151 -7.04 35.57 0.79
N GLY A 152 -8.12 35.58 1.57
CA GLY A 152 -9.28 36.44 1.33
C GLY A 152 -10.05 36.12 0.04
N LEU A 153 -10.02 34.86 -0.39
CA LEU A 153 -10.68 34.38 -1.61
C LEU A 153 -12.04 33.75 -1.28
N ASP A 154 -12.99 33.89 -2.20
CA ASP A 154 -14.30 33.26 -2.08
C ASP A 154 -14.21 31.74 -2.22
N PHE A 155 -14.83 31.01 -1.29
CA PHE A 155 -14.81 29.55 -1.28
C PHE A 155 -16.14 28.99 -1.76
N SER A 156 -16.13 28.31 -2.91
CA SER A 156 -17.33 27.68 -3.49
C SER A 156 -17.60 26.31 -2.88
N PHE A 157 -18.85 26.07 -2.48
CA PHE A 157 -19.30 24.74 -2.03
C PHE A 157 -19.13 23.67 -3.11
N GLY A 158 -19.37 24.00 -4.39
CA GLY A 158 -19.21 23.06 -5.49
C GLY A 158 -17.77 22.57 -5.64
N TYR A 159 -16.81 23.45 -5.39
CA TYR A 159 -15.39 23.11 -5.40
C TYR A 159 -15.01 22.17 -4.24
N ALA A 160 -15.51 22.46 -3.03
CA ALA A 160 -15.34 21.60 -1.86
C ALA A 160 -15.91 20.18 -2.09
N ALA A 161 -17.14 20.12 -2.59
CA ALA A 161 -17.83 18.87 -2.88
C ALA A 161 -17.11 18.06 -3.96
N PHE A 162 -16.62 18.71 -5.02
CA PHE A 162 -15.85 18.06 -6.06
C PHE A 162 -14.53 17.49 -5.54
N ARG A 163 -13.73 18.29 -4.81
CA ARG A 163 -12.45 17.85 -4.25
C ARG A 163 -12.63 16.66 -3.30
N PHE A 164 -13.59 16.76 -2.39
CA PHE A 164 -13.94 15.64 -1.51
C PHE A 164 -14.39 14.41 -2.31
N GLY A 165 -15.33 14.60 -3.23
CA GLY A 165 -15.96 13.54 -4.00
C GLY A 165 -14.95 12.75 -4.85
N VAL A 166 -14.00 13.42 -5.50
CA VAL A 166 -12.97 12.76 -6.32
C VAL A 166 -12.08 11.86 -5.46
N VAL A 167 -11.58 12.34 -4.31
CA VAL A 167 -10.71 11.54 -3.45
C VAL A 167 -11.49 10.36 -2.84
N ALA A 168 -12.72 10.59 -2.38
CA ALA A 168 -13.57 9.53 -1.84
C ALA A 168 -13.92 8.46 -2.89
N LEU A 169 -14.25 8.89 -4.11
CA LEU A 169 -14.60 8.00 -5.22
C LEU A 169 -13.39 7.19 -5.68
N LEU A 170 -12.23 7.82 -5.90
CA LEU A 170 -11.02 7.11 -6.30
C LEU A 170 -10.55 6.13 -5.22
N GLY A 171 -10.58 6.53 -3.95
CA GLY A 171 -10.31 5.63 -2.83
C GLY A 171 -11.24 4.42 -2.81
N GLY A 172 -12.55 4.65 -3.01
CA GLY A 172 -13.55 3.58 -3.08
C GLY A 172 -13.36 2.64 -4.28
N ILE A 173 -13.11 3.18 -5.47
CA ILE A 173 -12.88 2.39 -6.69
C ILE A 173 -11.64 1.52 -6.52
N VAL A 174 -10.51 2.11 -6.13
CA VAL A 174 -9.25 1.38 -5.97
C VAL A 174 -9.37 0.36 -4.83
N GLY A 175 -10.03 0.70 -3.72
CA GLY A 175 -10.26 -0.24 -2.62
C GLY A 175 -11.08 -1.46 -3.04
N ASN A 176 -12.12 -1.26 -3.86
CA ASN A 176 -12.89 -2.36 -4.44
C ASN A 176 -12.08 -3.17 -5.44
N ALA A 177 -11.35 -2.52 -6.36
CA ALA A 177 -10.51 -3.20 -7.34
C ALA A 177 -9.44 -4.09 -6.67
N VAL A 178 -8.79 -3.58 -5.61
CA VAL A 178 -7.82 -4.34 -4.82
C VAL A 178 -8.49 -5.52 -4.11
N ARG A 179 -9.69 -5.33 -3.54
CA ARG A 179 -10.45 -6.42 -2.92
C ARG A 179 -10.75 -7.53 -3.93
N ASP A 180 -11.24 -7.17 -5.10
CA ASP A 180 -11.67 -8.14 -6.11
C ASP A 180 -10.46 -8.88 -6.70
N SER A 181 -9.35 -8.17 -6.96
CA SER A 181 -8.08 -8.79 -7.36
C SER A 181 -7.56 -9.78 -6.31
N ARG A 182 -7.58 -9.40 -5.02
CA ARG A 182 -7.19 -10.31 -3.92
C ARG A 182 -8.13 -11.51 -3.82
N GLN A 183 -9.44 -11.33 -4.01
CA GLN A 183 -10.42 -12.41 -3.96
C GLN A 183 -10.22 -13.41 -5.10
N GLN A 184 -10.01 -12.92 -6.33
CA GLN A 184 -9.70 -13.78 -7.49
C GLN A 184 -8.41 -14.56 -7.28
N ARG A 185 -7.34 -13.90 -6.82
CA ARG A 185 -6.05 -14.56 -6.55
C ARG A 185 -6.19 -15.65 -5.47
N ARG A 186 -6.91 -15.37 -4.38
CA ARG A 186 -7.16 -16.36 -3.31
C ARG A 186 -8.01 -17.54 -3.78
N ALA A 187 -9.03 -17.29 -4.60
CA ALA A 187 -9.85 -18.36 -5.15
C ALA A 187 -9.05 -19.26 -6.09
N ALA A 188 -8.24 -18.67 -6.98
CA ALA A 188 -7.35 -19.42 -7.86
C ALA A 188 -6.33 -20.25 -7.08
N GLU A 189 -5.70 -19.66 -6.06
CA GLU A 189 -4.76 -20.36 -5.19
C GLU A 189 -5.42 -21.50 -4.42
N ALA A 190 -6.62 -21.29 -3.89
CA ALA A 190 -7.37 -22.34 -3.18
C ALA A 190 -7.71 -23.52 -4.09
N VAL A 191 -8.12 -23.26 -5.34
CA VAL A 191 -8.37 -24.31 -6.32
C VAL A 191 -7.07 -25.05 -6.68
N PHE A 192 -5.98 -24.32 -6.92
CA PHE A 192 -4.67 -24.90 -7.24
C PHE A 192 -4.16 -25.82 -6.13
N GLN A 193 -4.20 -25.35 -4.87
CA GLN A 193 -3.73 -26.09 -3.70
C GLN A 193 -4.62 -27.27 -3.31
N ALA A 194 -5.93 -27.18 -3.54
CA ALA A 194 -6.90 -28.24 -3.19
C ALA A 194 -7.11 -29.28 -4.30
N SER A 195 -6.64 -29.02 -5.53
CA SER A 195 -6.80 -29.94 -6.65
C SER A 195 -6.03 -31.25 -6.41
N ARG A 196 -6.69 -32.38 -6.69
CA ARG A 196 -6.07 -33.73 -6.68
C ARG A 196 -5.40 -34.09 -7.99
N ASP A 197 -5.70 -33.34 -9.06
CA ASP A 197 -5.05 -33.51 -10.33
C ASP A 197 -3.67 -32.84 -10.30
N LEU A 198 -2.72 -33.42 -11.01
CA LEU A 198 -1.38 -32.87 -11.22
C LEU A 198 -1.49 -31.52 -11.94
N MET A 199 -1.16 -30.43 -11.24
CA MET A 199 -1.16 -29.09 -11.81
C MET A 199 0.22 -28.45 -11.63
N ALA A 200 0.81 -28.01 -12.73
CA ALA A 200 2.11 -27.37 -12.77
C ALA A 200 2.12 -26.23 -13.78
N THR A 201 2.84 -25.16 -13.47
CA THR A 201 3.14 -24.07 -14.40
C THR A 201 4.62 -24.16 -14.77
N LEU A 202 4.93 -24.17 -16.07
CA LEU A 202 6.29 -24.19 -16.60
C LEU A 202 6.56 -22.92 -17.41
N THR A 203 7.83 -22.51 -17.48
CA THR A 203 8.29 -21.50 -18.44
C THR A 203 8.28 -22.08 -19.86
N PHE A 204 8.42 -21.21 -20.86
CA PHE A 204 8.55 -21.66 -22.25
C PHE A 204 9.79 -22.54 -22.49
N ASP A 205 10.82 -22.40 -21.65
CA ASP A 205 12.04 -23.21 -21.70
C ASP A 205 11.88 -24.55 -20.97
N GLY A 206 10.69 -24.85 -20.44
CA GLY A 206 10.37 -26.10 -19.75
C GLY A 206 10.71 -26.12 -18.26
N ALA A 207 11.23 -25.02 -17.70
CA ALA A 207 11.55 -24.94 -16.27
C ALA A 207 10.29 -24.78 -15.42
N LEU A 208 10.17 -25.55 -14.33
CA LEU A 208 9.01 -25.51 -13.45
C LEU A 208 8.98 -24.21 -12.63
N VAL A 209 7.86 -23.47 -12.70
CA VAL A 209 7.62 -22.21 -11.96
C VAL A 209 6.79 -22.45 -10.70
N SER A 210 5.82 -23.35 -10.78
CA SER A 210 5.00 -23.76 -9.63
C SER A 210 4.43 -25.15 -9.88
N ALA A 211 4.27 -25.92 -8.82
CA ALA A 211 3.55 -27.19 -8.82
C ALA A 211 2.63 -27.27 -7.61
N ASN A 212 1.46 -27.85 -7.80
CA ASN A 212 0.54 -28.09 -6.71
C ASN A 212 0.98 -29.31 -5.88
N PRO A 213 0.42 -29.51 -4.68
CA PRO A 213 0.85 -30.60 -3.82
C PRO A 213 0.62 -32.00 -4.38
N ALA A 214 -0.38 -32.17 -5.25
CA ALA A 214 -0.63 -33.44 -5.93
C ALA A 214 0.58 -33.91 -6.74
N CYS A 215 1.40 -32.98 -7.28
CA CYS A 215 2.66 -33.33 -7.93
C CYS A 215 3.63 -34.05 -7.00
N SER A 216 3.83 -33.56 -5.79
CA SER A 216 4.71 -34.23 -4.84
C SER A 216 4.13 -35.55 -4.32
N GLU A 217 2.81 -35.60 -4.08
CA GLU A 217 2.15 -36.80 -3.57
C GLU A 217 2.14 -37.95 -4.59
N VAL A 218 1.91 -37.64 -5.87
CA VAL A 218 1.80 -38.65 -6.93
C VAL A 218 3.17 -38.99 -7.53
N LEU A 219 4.05 -38.01 -7.73
CA LEU A 219 5.35 -38.25 -8.35
C LEU A 219 6.42 -38.67 -7.34
N GLY A 220 6.18 -38.46 -6.04
CA GLY A 220 7.10 -38.84 -4.96
C GLY A 220 8.33 -37.94 -4.81
N TYR A 221 8.39 -36.83 -5.55
CA TYR A 221 9.46 -35.84 -5.45
C TYR A 221 9.08 -34.69 -4.51
N THR A 222 10.07 -34.16 -3.80
CA THR A 222 9.90 -32.94 -3.01
C THR A 222 9.68 -31.72 -3.92
N PRO A 223 9.03 -30.65 -3.42
CA PRO A 223 8.85 -29.42 -4.20
C PRO A 223 10.16 -28.84 -4.70
N GLU A 224 11.23 -28.93 -3.90
CA GLU A 224 12.56 -28.47 -4.30
C GLU A 224 13.14 -29.30 -5.46
N GLU A 225 13.07 -30.63 -5.38
CA GLU A 225 13.54 -31.52 -6.44
C GLU A 225 12.75 -31.35 -7.75
N LEU A 226 11.45 -31.05 -7.66
CA LEU A 226 10.62 -30.78 -8.84
C LEU A 226 11.01 -29.48 -9.55
N MET A 227 11.51 -28.48 -8.81
CA MET A 227 11.92 -27.20 -9.38
C MET A 227 13.36 -27.18 -9.90
N GLU A 228 14.20 -28.13 -9.48
CA GLU A 228 15.61 -28.26 -9.91
C GLU A 228 15.82 -29.19 -11.10
N ALA A 229 14.78 -29.89 -11.57
CA ALA A 229 14.81 -30.82 -12.71
C ALA A 229 14.67 -30.15 -14.08
#